data_AF-A0A0W0XHT9-F1
#
_entry.id   AF-A0A0W0XHT9-F1
#
_cell.length_a   1.000
_cell.length_b   1.000
_cell.length_c   1.000
_cell.angle_alpha   90.00
_cell.angle_beta   90.00
_cell.angle_gamma   90.00
#
_symmetry.space_group_name_H-M   'P 1'
#
loop_
_entity.id
_entity.type
_entity.pdbx_description
1 polymer ?
#
loop_
_entity_poly.entity_id
_entity_poly.type
_entity_poly.pdbx_seq_one_letter_code
_entity_poly.pdbx_strand_id
1 'polypeptide(L)' 'MRKIIFMTLLALLLSSCASYYSSNGEKKYLESRNGPNLVVPPPLTSANISHFYDLPPQNQDPRVRIEPPQN' A
#
# COMPACT_ATOMS: atom_id res chain seq x y z
N MET A 1 -35.24 21.08 -16.15
CA MET A 1 -34.34 19.95 -16.51
C MET A 1 -32.86 20.34 -16.59
N ARG A 2 -32.46 21.33 -17.39
CA ARG A 2 -31.03 21.70 -17.59
C ARG A 2 -30.26 21.98 -16.29
N LYS A 3 -30.85 22.72 -15.34
CA LYS A 3 -30.22 23.03 -14.04
C LYS A 3 -29.98 21.78 -13.17
N ILE A 4 -30.91 20.82 -13.19
CA ILE A 4 -30.81 19.57 -12.43
C ILE A 4 -29.68 18.72 -13.00
N ILE A 5 -29.61 18.60 -14.33
CA ILE A 5 -28.53 17.90 -15.03
C ILE A 5 -27.16 18.50 -14.68
N PHE A 6 -27.05 19.83 -14.65
CA PHE A 6 -25.80 20.50 -14.25
C PHE A 6 -25.42 20.22 -12.80
N MET A 7 -26.39 20.24 -11.87
CA MET A 7 -26.11 19.95 -10.45
C MET A 7 -25.69 18.49 -10.23
N THR A 8 -26.33 17.54 -10.91
CA THR A 8 -25.94 16.12 -10.82
C THR A 8 -24.57 15.86 -11.44
N LEU A 9 -24.27 16.52 -12.57
CA LEU A 9 -22.95 16.42 -13.22
C LEU A 9 -21.85 16.99 -12.32
N LEU A 10 -22.11 18.15 -11.71
CA LEU A 10 -21.16 18.79 -10.79
C LEU A 10 -20.90 17.92 -9.56
N ALA A 11 -21.95 17.35 -8.96
CA ALA A 11 -21.80 16.43 -7.82
C ALA A 11 -20.97 15.17 -8.18
N LEU A 12 -21.18 14.60 -9.38
CA LEU A 12 -20.36 13.47 -9.86
C LEU A 12 -18.88 13.87 -10.03
N LEU A 13 -18.63 15.04 -10.62
CA LEU A 13 -17.26 15.55 -10.83
C LEU A 13 -16.54 15.84 -9.51
N LEU A 14 -17.22 16.37 -8.49
CA LEU A 14 -16.60 16.56 -7.17
C LEU A 14 -16.28 15.21 -6.48
N SER A 15 -17.12 14.19 -6.66
CA SER A 15 -16.90 12.87 -6.05
C SER A 15 -15.74 12.08 -6.66
N SER A 16 -15.36 12.34 -7.92
CA SER A 16 -14.21 11.66 -8.55
C SER A 16 -12.85 12.21 -8.09
N CYS A 17 -12.81 13.48 -7.66
CA CYS A 17 -11.62 14.10 -7.06
C CYS A 17 -11.32 13.58 -5.65
N ALA A 18 -12.31 12.98 -4.97
CA ALA A 18 -12.15 12.38 -3.65
C ALA A 18 -11.57 10.95 -3.70
N SER A 19 -11.03 10.51 -4.85
CA SER A 19 -10.33 9.23 -4.96
C SER A 19 -9.05 9.29 -4.13
N TYR A 20 -9.21 8.88 -2.87
CA TYR A 20 -8.30 8.87 -1.73
C TYR A 20 -6.91 8.26 -1.99
N TYR A 21 -6.65 7.73 -3.19
CA TYR A 21 -5.42 7.04 -3.56
C TYR A 21 -4.74 7.76 -4.73
N SER A 22 -3.65 8.46 -4.41
CA SER A 22 -2.75 9.11 -5.38
C SER A 22 -2.11 8.13 -6.38
N SER A 23 -2.21 6.82 -6.17
CA SER A 23 -1.73 5.80 -7.13
C SER A 23 -2.38 4.43 -6.92
N ASN A 24 -2.37 3.59 -7.97
CA ASN A 24 -2.69 2.15 -7.88
C ASN A 24 -1.65 1.35 -7.05
N GLY A 25 -0.55 1.99 -6.62
CA GLY A 25 0.52 1.35 -5.87
C GLY A 25 0.07 0.87 -4.49
N GLU A 26 -0.85 1.59 -3.84
CA GLU A 26 -1.35 1.20 -2.52
C GLU A 26 -2.08 -0.14 -2.58
N LYS A 27 -3.02 -0.30 -3.51
CA LYS A 27 -3.74 -1.57 -3.67
C LYS A 27 -2.77 -2.74 -3.86
N LYS A 28 -1.78 -2.56 -4.74
CA LYS A 28 -0.77 -3.59 -5.03
C LYS A 28 0.11 -3.89 -3.81
N TYR A 29 0.44 -2.87 -3.02
CA TYR A 29 1.18 -3.02 -1.78
C TYR A 29 0.38 -3.80 -0.74
N LEU A 30 -0.90 -3.48 -0.51
CA LEU A 30 -1.77 -4.15 0.46
C LEU A 30 -2.00 -5.65 0.12
N GLU A 31 -2.00 -5.98 -1.16
CA GLU A 31 -2.13 -7.36 -1.66
C GLU A 31 -0.81 -8.15 -1.59
N SER A 32 0.34 -7.46 -1.46
CA SER A 32 1.66 -8.10 -1.45
C SER A 32 1.92 -8.87 -0.14
N ARG A 33 2.78 -9.89 -0.23
CA ARG A 33 3.23 -10.73 0.89
C ARG A 33 4.73 -10.92 0.82
N ASN A 34 5.36 -11.22 1.96
CA ASN A 34 6.78 -11.57 2.01
C ASN A 34 7.07 -12.74 1.05
N GLY A 35 8.19 -12.66 0.35
CA GLY A 35 8.67 -13.72 -0.54
C GLY A 35 9.16 -14.95 0.23
N PRO A 36 9.60 -16.00 -0.49
CA PRO A 36 10.21 -17.16 0.14
C PRO A 36 11.49 -16.79 0.89
N ASN A 37 11.80 -17.56 1.93
CA ASN A 37 13.07 -17.42 2.65
C ASN A 37 14.25 -17.76 1.74
N LEU A 38 15.37 -17.07 1.95
CA LEU A 38 16.61 -17.34 1.23
C LEU A 38 17.12 -18.74 1.56
N VAL A 39 17.34 -19.56 0.53
CA VAL A 39 17.96 -20.88 0.66
C VAL A 39 19.39 -20.79 0.14
N VAL A 40 20.35 -21.00 1.03
CA VAL A 40 21.77 -21.03 0.67
C VAL A 40 22.17 -22.47 0.36
N PRO A 41 22.58 -22.80 -0.88
CA PRO A 41 22.93 -24.16 -1.23
C PRO A 41 24.32 -24.55 -0.68
N PRO A 42 24.56 -25.83 -0.33
CA PRO A 42 25.90 -26.31 0.00
C PRO A 42 26.89 -26.13 -1.17
N PRO A 43 28.19 -25.86 -0.92
CA PRO A 43 28.85 -25.71 0.39
C PRO A 43 28.80 -24.28 0.95
N LEU A 44 28.01 -23.38 0.34
CA LEU A 44 27.90 -22.00 0.81
C LEU A 44 27.16 -21.95 2.16
N THR A 45 27.43 -20.91 2.95
CA THR A 45 26.80 -20.70 4.25
C THR A 45 26.21 -19.31 4.35
N SER A 46 25.20 -19.13 5.21
CA SER A 46 24.57 -17.84 5.48
C SER A 46 25.39 -16.94 6.42
N ALA A 47 26.56 -17.39 6.89
CA ALA A 47 27.32 -16.71 7.95
C ALA A 47 27.71 -15.25 7.64
N ASN A 48 27.88 -14.90 6.36
CA ASN A 48 28.27 -13.55 5.93
C ASN A 48 27.14 -12.81 5.20
N ILE A 49 25.91 -13.32 5.24
CA ILE A 49 24.77 -12.67 4.60
C ILE A 49 24.17 -11.66 5.57
N SER A 50 23.97 -10.43 5.11
CA SER A 50 23.32 -9.40 5.89
C SER A 50 21.86 -9.75 6.16
N HIS A 51 21.40 -9.52 7.38
CA HIS A 51 19.99 -9.62 7.80
C HIS A 51 19.08 -8.53 7.19
N PHE A 52 19.59 -7.72 6.26
CA PHE A 52 18.82 -6.65 5.61
C PHE A 52 17.55 -7.15 4.92
N TYR A 53 17.53 -8.39 4.44
CA TYR A 53 16.38 -9.00 3.77
C TYR A 53 15.50 -9.84 4.69
N ASP A 54 15.81 -9.88 5.99
CA ASP A 54 14.99 -10.58 6.98
C ASP A 54 13.77 -9.72 7.29
N LEU A 55 12.70 -9.93 6.52
CA LEU A 55 11.46 -9.20 6.69
C LEU A 55 10.72 -9.70 7.94
N PRO A 56 10.19 -8.79 8.78
CA PRO A 56 9.34 -9.20 9.90
C PRO A 56 8.06 -9.86 9.39
N PRO A 57 7.40 -10.69 10.23
CA PRO A 57 6.13 -11.32 9.87
C PRO A 57 5.06 -10.26 9.61
N GLN A 58 4.42 -10.32 8.43
CA GLN A 58 3.35 -9.41 8.02
C GLN A 58 1.98 -9.87 8.57
N ASN A 59 1.85 -9.89 9.90
CA ASN A 59 0.64 -10.34 10.60
C ASN A 59 -0.27 -9.17 11.04
N GLN A 60 0.10 -7.95 10.69
CA GLN A 60 -0.57 -6.71 11.12
C GLN A 60 -1.22 -6.01 9.93
N ASP A 61 -2.21 -5.15 10.19
CA ASP A 61 -2.78 -4.29 9.17
C ASP A 61 -1.73 -3.25 8.74
N PRO A 62 -1.30 -3.23 7.46
CA PRO A 62 -0.32 -2.28 6.96
C PRO A 62 -0.87 -0.85 6.78
N ARG A 63 -2.17 -0.62 6.98
CA ARG A 63 -2.77 0.72 6.84
C ARG A 63 -2.39 1.60 8.03
N VAL A 64 -1.73 2.71 7.75
CA VAL A 64 -1.29 3.68 8.76
C VAL A 64 -1.96 5.04 8.56
N ARG A 65 -2.22 5.75 9.65
CA ARG A 65 -2.60 7.17 9.60
C ARG A 65 -1.35 8.01 9.39
N ILE A 66 -1.36 8.82 8.33
CA ILE A 66 -0.26 9.74 7.97
C ILE A 66 -0.50 11.17 8.46
N GLU A 67 -1.62 11.40 9.16
CA GLU A 67 -1.93 12.68 9.77
C GLU A 67 -0.91 12.99 10.87
N PRO A 68 -0.54 14.27 11.06
CA PRO A 68 0.32 14.66 12.16
C PRO A 68 -0.22 14.17 13.51
N PRO A 69 0.66 13.70 14.42
CA PRO A 69 0.24 13.28 15.75
C PRO A 69 -0.43 14.47 16.47
N GLN A 70 -1.51 14.18 17.17
CA GLN A 70 -2.19 15.16 18.01
C GLN A 70 -1.50 15.14 19.37
N ASN A 71 -1.05 16.30 19.83
CA ASN A 71 -0.46 16.48 21.16
C ASN A 71 -1.51 16.38 22.26
#